data_AF-A0A950Q7G8-F1
#
_entry.id   AF-A0A950Q7G8-F1
#
_cell.length_a   1.000
_cell.length_b   1.000
_cell.length_c   1.000
_cell.angle_alpha   90.00
_cell.angle_beta   90.00
_cell.angle_gamma   90.00
#
_symmetry.space_group_name_H-M   'P 1'
#
loop_
_entity.id
_entity.type
_entity.pdbx_description
1 polymer ?
#
loop_
_entity_poly.entity_id
_entity_poly.type
_entity_poly.pdbx_seq_one_letter_code
_entity_poly.pdbx_strand_id
1 'polypeptide(L)' 'SDWYWGGAASTIFWVDAKDDLAVVFMTQLMPSGAFNFRGQLKSIVYSSIAD' A
#
# COMPACT_ATOMS: atom_id res chain seq x y z
N SER A 1 -10.95 8.80 4.65
CA SER A 1 -10.14 9.39 3.56
C SER A 1 -8.70 9.05 3.84
N ASP A 2 -8.12 8.14 3.07
CA ASP A 2 -6.76 7.65 3.28
C ASP A 2 -5.77 8.69 2.76
N TRP A 3 -4.77 9.04 3.56
CA TRP A 3 -3.62 9.82 3.09
C TRP A 3 -2.60 8.85 2.50
N TYR A 4 -2.19 9.05 1.25
CA TYR A 4 -1.25 8.15 0.59
C TYR A 4 -0.31 8.90 -0.36
N TRP A 5 0.85 8.31 -0.59
CA TRP A 5 1.78 8.72 -1.64
C TRP A 5 2.55 7.50 -2.15
N GLY A 6 3.09 7.59 -3.35
CA GLY A 6 3.91 6.54 -3.95
C GLY A 6 5.13 7.11 -4.68
N GLY A 7 6.15 6.28 -4.86
CA GLY A 7 7.38 6.63 -5.55
C GLY A 7 7.58 5.85 -6.84
N ALA A 8 8.50 6.34 -7.68
CA ALA A 8 8.79 5.77 -9.00
C ALA A 8 9.20 4.28 -8.94
N ALA A 9 9.88 3.87 -7.87
CA ALA A 9 10.30 2.48 -7.65
C ALA A 9 9.18 1.61 -7.05
N SER A 10 7.93 1.84 -7.48
CA SER A 10 6.72 1.15 -7.00
C SER A 10 6.57 1.15 -5.48
N THR A 11 7.14 2.14 -4.79
CA THR A 11 6.96 2.32 -3.35
C THR A 11 5.60 2.94 -3.08
N ILE A 12 4.98 2.59 -1.95
CA ILE A 12 3.71 3.19 -1.53
C ILE A 12 3.63 3.22 -0.01
N PHE A 13 3.06 4.29 0.53
CA PHE A 13 2.60 4.31 1.90
C PHE A 13 1.16 4.84 1.97
N TRP A 14 0.44 4.42 3.01
CA TRP A 14 -0.82 5.05 3.38
C TRP A 14 -1.09 4.95 4.88
N VAL A 15 -1.98 5.81 5.36
CA VAL A 15 -2.50 5.80 6.73
C VAL A 15 -4.03 5.68 6.66
N ASP A 16 -4.56 4.73 7.42
CA ASP A 16 -5.99 4.51 7.61
C ASP A 16 -6.32 4.67 9.10
N ALA A 17 -6.90 5.81 9.46
CA ALA A 17 -7.26 6.14 10.84
C ALA A 17 -8.45 5.33 11.37
N LYS A 18 -9.26 4.72 10.48
CA LYS A 18 -10.44 3.94 10.89
C LYS A 18 -10.00 2.62 11.55
N ASP A 19 -8.98 1.99 10.97
CA ASP A 19 -8.47 0.69 11.38
C ASP A 19 -7.14 0.81 12.17
N ASP A 20 -6.81 2.02 12.67
CA ASP A 20 -5.56 2.36 13.37
C ASP A 20 -4.29 1.78 12.69
N LEU A 21 -4.22 1.95 11.37
CA LEU A 21 -3.23 1.29 10.51
C LEU A 21 -2.35 2.29 9.76
N ALA A 22 -1.04 2.03 9.77
CA ALA A 22 -0.08 2.65 8.87
C ALA A 22 0.70 1.58 8.09
N VAL A 23 0.81 1.75 6.77
CA VAL A 23 1.54 0.80 5.91
C VAL A 23 2.62 1.52 5.12
N VAL A 24 3.80 0.90 5.07
CA VAL A 24 4.93 1.31 4.22
C VAL A 24 5.38 0.10 3.41
N PHE A 25 5.34 0.22 2.09
CA PHE A 25 5.79 -0.81 1.16
C PHE A 25 6.93 -0.27 0.29
N MET A 26 8.07 -0.95 0.38
CA MET A 26 9.30 -0.57 -0.29
C MET A 26 9.68 -1.65 -1.30
N THR A 27 9.86 -1.25 -2.56
CA THR A 27 10.36 -2.13 -3.62
C THR A 27 11.48 -1.43 -4.38
N GLN A 28 12.12 -2.15 -5.30
CA GLN A 28 13.11 -1.62 -6.24
C GLN A 28 12.65 -1.83 -7.69
N LEU A 29 11.34 -1.82 -7.94
CA LEU A 29 10.77 -2.06 -9.26
C LEU A 29 10.31 -0.77 -9.94
N MET A 30 10.85 -0.50 -11.13
CA MET A 30 10.52 0.64 -11.98
C MET A 30 10.04 0.15 -13.36
N PRO A 31 9.13 0.88 -14.05
CA PRO A 31 8.41 2.05 -13.55
C PRO A 31 7.28 1.67 -12.58
N SER A 32 6.86 2.62 -11.75
CA SER A 32 5.63 2.50 -10.98
C SER A 32 4.45 2.16 -11.90
N GLY A 33 3.64 1.16 -11.53
CA GLY A 33 2.49 0.72 -12.33
C GLY A 33 2.76 -0.46 -13.26
N ALA A 34 4.01 -0.97 -13.33
CA ALA A 34 4.32 -2.21 -14.04
C ALA A 34 3.52 -3.42 -13.52
N PHE A 35 3.20 -3.43 -12.23
CA PHE A 35 2.33 -4.42 -11.57
C PHE A 35 1.33 -3.75 -10.65
N ASN A 36 0.18 -4.40 -10.43
CA ASN A 36 -0.86 -3.94 -9.50
C ASN A 36 -0.52 -4.29 -8.04
N PHE A 37 0.63 -3.82 -7.54
CA PHE A 37 0.99 -4.03 -6.13
C PHE A 37 -0.01 -3.37 -5.18
N ARG A 38 -0.53 -2.18 -5.53
CA ARG A 38 -1.43 -1.43 -4.65
C ARG A 38 -2.71 -2.20 -4.32
N GLY A 39 -3.37 -2.77 -5.34
CA GLY A 39 -4.59 -3.54 -5.14
C GLY A 39 -4.34 -4.84 -4.39
N GLN A 40 -3.31 -5.59 -4.78
CA GLN A 40 -2.95 -6.84 -4.13
C GLN A 40 -2.55 -6.64 -2.66
N LEU A 41 -1.71 -5.65 -2.39
CA LEU A 41 -1.25 -5.34 -1.03
C LEU A 41 -2.42 -4.90 -0.14
N LYS A 42 -3.32 -4.03 -0.61
CA LYS A 42 -4.53 -3.68 0.14
C LYS A 42 -5.35 -4.93 0.46
N SER A 43 -5.61 -5.78 -0.53
CA SER A 43 -6.39 -7.01 -0.30
C SER A 43 -5.79 -7.89 0.80
N ILE A 44 -4.47 -8.11 0.76
CA ILE A 44 -3.77 -8.96 1.74
C ILE A 44 -3.82 -8.32 3.13
N VAL A 45 -3.45 -7.04 3.25
CA VAL A 45 -3.41 -6.35 4.55
C VAL A 45 -4.78 -6.32 5.21
N TYR A 46 -5.82 -5.86 4.52
CA TYR A 46 -7.16 -5.76 5.12
C TYR A 46 -7.77 -7.14 5.42
N SER A 47 -7.45 -8.18 4.64
CA SER A 47 -7.86 -9.55 4.98
C SER A 47 -7.16 -10.12 6.20
N SER A 48 -6.00 -9.57 6.59
CA SER A 48 -5.19 -10.08 7.71
C SER A 48 -5.47 -9.38 9.03
N ILE A 49 -6.12 -8.22 9.00
CA ILE A 49 -6.45 -7.44 10.21
C ILE A 49 -7.95 -7.48 10.54
N ALA A 50 -8.78 -7.96 9.62
CA ALA A 50 -10.20 -8.20 9.85
C ALA A 50 -10.38 -9.55 10.56
N ASP A 51 -10.10 -9.57 11.86
CA ASP A 51 -10.49 -10.62 12.81
C ASP A 51 -11.57 -10.08 13.78
#